data_AF-A0A378FWK6-F1
#
_entry.id   AF-A0A378FWK6-F1
#
_cell.length_a   1.000
_cell.length_b   1.000
_cell.length_c   1.000
_cell.angle_alpha   90.00
_cell.angle_beta   90.00
_cell.angle_gamma   90.00
#
_symmetry.space_group_name_H-M   'P 1'
#
loop_
_entity.id
_entity.type
_entity.pdbx_description
1 polymer ?
#
loop_
_entity_poly.entity_id
_entity_poly.type
_entity_poly.pdbx_seq_one_letter_code
_entity_poly.pdbx_strand_id
1 'polypeptide(L)'
;MGTTLVGGVGNWFTVLDANYTQTRFDILDGSIDALTFSPRVSYRFSTPSVDALHLPAGKLNLWVGSMYQDVQQEFKGSLSDLSMPSPMLQNMVNLANQDNNGRFDVKQHLQSPWNVLVGAQYELTQNFNINTEFGFAERNSFFIAGEYRF
;
A
#
# COMPACT_ATOMS: atom_id res chain seq x y z
N MET A 1 8.39 -11.03 4.90
CA MET A 1 9.26 -11.57 3.83
C MET A 1 8.86 -10.90 2.53
N GLY A 2 9.82 -10.44 1.74
CA GLY A 2 9.54 -9.73 0.49
C GLY A 2 10.52 -10.14 -0.61
N THR A 3 10.03 -10.17 -1.84
CA THR A 3 10.79 -10.50 -3.04
C THR A 3 10.48 -9.47 -4.12
N THR A 4 11.53 -8.91 -4.72
CA THR A 4 11.43 -7.99 -5.86
C THR A 4 12.18 -8.59 -7.04
N LEU A 5 11.51 -8.70 -8.19
CA LEU A 5 12.11 -9.09 -9.45
C LEU A 5 12.13 -7.89 -10.39
N VAL A 6 13.29 -7.61 -10.97
CA VAL A 6 13.48 -6.50 -11.91
C VAL A 6 14.08 -7.03 -13.20
N GLY A 7 13.51 -6.64 -14.33
CA GLY A 7 14.03 -6.96 -15.67
C GLY A 7 13.88 -5.78 -16.61
N GLY A 8 14.82 -5.59 -17.53
CA GLY A 8 14.74 -4.49 -18.49
C GLY A 8 15.43 -4.81 -19.81
N VAL A 9 14.86 -4.33 -20.91
CA VAL A 9 15.39 -4.45 -22.28
C VAL A 9 15.32 -3.07 -22.94
N GLY A 10 16.48 -2.49 -23.24
CA GLY A 10 16.57 -1.13 -23.77
C GLY A 10 16.00 -0.10 -22.79
N ASN A 11 14.98 0.63 -23.25
CA ASN A 11 14.32 1.68 -22.46
C ASN A 11 13.10 1.15 -21.66
N TRP A 12 12.75 -0.12 -21.80
CA TRP A 12 11.67 -0.76 -21.05
C TRP A 12 12.21 -1.43 -19.79
N PHE A 13 11.50 -1.22 -18.69
CA PHE A 13 11.77 -1.85 -17.40
C PHE A 13 10.49 -2.47 -16.86
N THR A 14 10.62 -3.57 -16.14
CA THR A 14 9.52 -4.27 -15.49
C THR A 14 9.96 -4.61 -14.08
N VAL A 15 9.04 -4.43 -13.14
CA VAL A 15 9.26 -4.73 -11.73
C VAL A 15 8.06 -5.55 -11.25
N LEU A 16 8.34 -6.64 -10.55
CA LEU A 16 7.34 -7.42 -9.84
C LEU A 16 7.73 -7.44 -8.37
N ASP A 17 6.95 -6.78 -7.54
CA ASP A 17 7.15 -6.74 -6.10
C ASP A 17 6.12 -7.64 -5.40
N ALA A 18 6.57 -8.53 -4.53
CA ALA A 18 5.69 -9.35 -3.71
C ALA A 18 6.14 -9.30 -2.24
N ASN A 19 5.25 -8.91 -1.33
CA ASN A 19 5.57 -8.86 0.10
C ASN A 19 4.49 -9.58 0.91
N TYR A 20 4.92 -10.38 1.87
CA TYR A 20 4.07 -11.04 2.85
C TYR A 20 4.50 -10.63 4.26
N THR A 21 3.55 -10.11 5.03
CA THR A 21 3.75 -9.66 6.40
C THR A 21 2.74 -10.37 7.30
N GLN A 22 3.24 -10.99 8.37
CA GLN A 22 2.42 -11.59 9.42
C GLN A 22 2.70 -10.86 10.73
N THR A 23 1.64 -10.38 11.38
CA THR A 23 1.70 -9.76 12.70
C THR A 23 0.86 -10.56 13.68
N ARG A 24 1.46 -10.93 14.82
CA ARG A 24 0.77 -11.63 15.93
C ARG A 24 0.62 -10.67 17.10
N PHE A 25 -0.55 -10.63 17.72
CA PHE A 25 -0.79 -9.85 18.93
C PHE A 25 -0.91 -10.77 20.14
N ASP A 26 -0.21 -10.46 21.22
CA ASP A 26 -0.22 -11.27 22.45
C ASP A 26 -1.38 -10.93 23.40
N ILE A 27 -2.09 -9.81 23.15
CA ILE A 27 -3.09 -9.24 24.09
C ILE A 27 -4.53 -9.67 23.73
N LEU A 28 -4.75 -10.10 22.50
CA LEU A 28 -6.01 -10.62 21.94
C LEU A 28 -5.58 -11.73 20.96
N ASP A 29 -6.15 -12.93 21.03
CA ASP A 29 -5.81 -14.08 20.17
C ASP A 29 -6.09 -13.77 18.67
N GLY A 30 -5.26 -12.96 18.05
CA GLY A 30 -5.49 -12.42 16.71
C GLY A 30 -4.20 -12.32 15.89
N SER A 31 -4.31 -12.67 14.61
CA SER A 31 -3.25 -12.51 13.62
C SER A 31 -3.73 -11.64 12.47
N ILE A 32 -2.83 -10.79 11.98
CA ILE A 32 -3.01 -10.05 10.73
C ILE A 32 -2.04 -10.62 9.71
N ASP A 33 -2.60 -11.17 8.63
CA ASP A 33 -1.85 -11.60 7.46
C ASP A 33 -2.09 -10.59 6.34
N ALA A 34 -1.01 -10.04 5.80
CA ALA A 34 -1.03 -9.08 4.71
C ALA A 34 -0.15 -9.56 3.57
N LEU A 35 -0.74 -9.76 2.40
CA LEU A 35 -0.05 -10.05 1.14
C LEU A 35 -0.20 -8.86 0.20
N THR A 36 0.92 -8.35 -0.33
CA THR A 36 0.93 -7.35 -1.39
C THR A 36 1.67 -7.88 -2.61
N PHE A 37 1.12 -7.64 -3.79
CA PHE A 37 1.72 -7.97 -5.08
C PHE A 37 1.55 -6.80 -6.03
N SER A 38 2.65 -6.24 -6.54
CA SER A 38 2.64 -5.06 -7.38
C SER A 38 3.47 -5.26 -8.65
N PRO A 39 2.82 -5.64 -9.77
CA PRO A 39 3.46 -5.61 -11.07
C PRO A 39 3.47 -4.19 -11.63
N ARG A 40 4.61 -3.77 -12.15
CA ARG A 40 4.83 -2.47 -12.80
C ARG A 40 5.63 -2.62 -14.09
N VAL A 41 5.28 -1.82 -15.09
CA VAL A 41 6.05 -1.65 -16.32
C VAL A 41 6.39 -0.18 -16.48
N SER A 42 7.62 0.10 -16.88
CA SER A 42 8.17 1.44 -16.98
C SER A 42 8.86 1.65 -18.32
N TYR A 43 8.81 2.87 -18.83
CA TYR A 43 9.57 3.29 -19.99
C TYR A 43 10.37 4.55 -19.69
N ARG A 44 11.62 4.58 -20.15
CA ARG A 44 12.54 5.70 -20.00
C ARG A 44 12.64 6.52 -21.27
N PHE A 45 12.23 7.77 -21.20
CA PHE A 45 12.44 8.77 -22.23
C PHE A 45 13.69 9.60 -21.93
N SER A 46 14.50 9.85 -22.95
CA SER A 46 15.57 10.85 -22.88
C SER A 46 14.99 12.20 -23.26
N THR A 47 15.04 13.18 -22.37
CA THR A 47 14.55 14.53 -22.65
C THR A 47 15.72 15.40 -23.09
N PRO A 48 15.63 16.08 -24.26
CA PRO A 48 16.66 17.02 -24.69
C PRO A 48 16.76 18.20 -23.72
N SER A 49 17.90 18.89 -23.72
CA SER A 49 18.06 20.13 -22.96
C SER A 49 17.12 21.19 -23.49
N VAL A 50 16.46 21.91 -22.58
CA VAL A 50 15.55 23.00 -22.93
C VAL A 50 16.13 24.29 -22.39
N ASP A 51 16.82 25.03 -23.27
CA ASP A 51 17.52 26.27 -22.92
C ASP A 51 16.56 27.34 -22.38
N ALA A 52 15.32 27.38 -22.87
CA ALA A 52 14.28 28.32 -22.40
C ALA A 52 13.91 28.15 -20.91
N LEU A 53 14.13 26.96 -20.35
CA LEU A 53 13.83 26.63 -18.95
C LEU A 53 15.11 26.36 -18.13
N HIS A 54 16.30 26.54 -18.71
CA HIS A 54 17.59 26.13 -18.15
C HIS A 54 17.61 24.67 -17.65
N LEU A 55 16.85 23.79 -18.31
CA LEU A 55 16.78 22.39 -17.96
C LEU A 55 17.85 21.62 -18.74
N PRO A 56 18.79 20.93 -18.06
CA PRO A 56 19.78 20.10 -18.74
C PRO A 56 19.09 18.90 -19.41
N ALA A 57 19.83 18.21 -20.28
CA ALA A 57 19.37 16.93 -20.81
C ALA A 57 19.12 15.96 -19.64
N GLY A 58 17.92 15.39 -19.61
CA GLY A 58 17.40 14.65 -18.46
C GLY A 58 16.79 13.32 -18.87
N LYS A 59 16.25 12.61 -17.88
CA LYS A 59 15.55 11.35 -18.08
C LYS A 59 14.17 11.44 -17.44
N LEU A 60 13.15 11.12 -18.23
CA LEU A 60 11.78 10.96 -17.77
C LEU A 60 11.46 9.48 -17.77
N ASN A 61 11.26 8.90 -16.59
CA ASN A 61 10.73 7.54 -16.46
C ASN A 61 9.23 7.64 -16.21
N LEU A 62 8.43 6.97 -17.01
CA LEU A 62 6.99 6.79 -16.76
C LEU A 62 6.73 5.33 -16.44
N TRP A 63 5.82 5.03 -15.52
CA TRP A 63 5.35 3.67 -15.28
C TRP A 63 3.85 3.59 -15.13
N VAL A 64 3.34 2.41 -15.44
CA VAL A 64 1.99 1.99 -15.13
C VAL A 64 2.06 0.61 -14.49
N GLY A 65 1.17 0.35 -13.56
CA GLY A 65 1.13 -0.94 -12.88
C GLY A 65 -0.17 -1.12 -12.13
N SER A 66 -0.17 -2.15 -11.31
CA SER A 66 -1.23 -2.38 -10.34
C SER A 66 -0.63 -2.81 -9.02
N MET A 67 -1.44 -2.74 -7.99
CA MET A 67 -1.10 -3.24 -6.67
C MET A 67 -2.29 -4.04 -6.17
N TYR A 68 -2.07 -5.34 -6.00
CA TYR A 68 -2.95 -6.23 -5.28
C TYR A 68 -2.57 -6.21 -3.79
N GLN A 69 -3.54 -6.05 -2.91
CA GLN A 69 -3.36 -6.11 -1.46
C GLN A 69 -4.50 -6.91 -0.84
N ASP A 70 -4.18 -8.07 -0.30
CA ASP A 70 -5.08 -8.85 0.56
C ASP A 70 -4.61 -8.68 2.01
N VAL A 71 -5.46 -8.10 2.85
CA VAL A 71 -5.23 -8.02 4.29
C VAL A 71 -6.37 -8.74 4.96
N GLN A 72 -6.03 -9.87 5.57
CA GLN A 72 -6.93 -10.65 6.39
C GLN A 72 -6.63 -10.32 7.84
N GLN A 73 -7.60 -9.71 8.49
CA GLN A 73 -7.52 -9.35 9.89
C GLN A 73 -8.52 -10.21 10.67
N GLU A 74 -7.98 -11.14 11.45
CA GLU A 74 -8.77 -12.00 12.34
C GLU A 74 -8.62 -11.46 13.77
N PHE A 75 -9.68 -10.83 14.28
CA PHE A 75 -9.75 -10.47 15.69
C PHE A 75 -10.57 -11.53 16.43
N LYS A 76 -9.91 -12.31 17.30
CA LYS A 76 -10.59 -13.13 18.31
C LYS A 76 -10.39 -12.48 19.67
N GLY A 77 -11.48 -12.18 20.34
CA GLY A 77 -11.49 -11.59 21.67
C GLY A 77 -12.69 -12.09 22.48
N SER A 78 -12.52 -12.20 23.79
CA SER A 78 -13.59 -12.53 24.73
C SER A 78 -14.36 -11.26 25.09
N LEU A 79 -15.69 -11.33 25.20
CA LEU A 79 -16.56 -10.17 25.52
C LEU A 79 -16.24 -9.49 26.85
N SER A 80 -15.43 -10.12 27.71
CA SER A 80 -15.14 -9.69 29.08
C SER A 80 -14.30 -8.41 29.20
N ASP A 81 -13.58 -8.01 28.14
CA ASP A 81 -12.60 -6.90 28.18
C ASP A 81 -12.98 -5.70 27.31
N LEU A 82 -14.19 -5.66 26.75
CA LEU A 82 -14.60 -4.63 25.81
C LEU A 82 -15.32 -3.46 26.52
N SER A 83 -14.58 -2.46 26.99
CA SER A 83 -15.16 -1.19 27.44
C SER A 83 -15.67 -0.38 26.24
N MET A 84 -16.92 -0.59 25.83
CA MET A 84 -17.53 0.17 24.73
C MET A 84 -17.88 1.62 25.14
N PRO A 85 -17.66 2.63 24.29
CA PRO A 85 -17.82 4.05 24.64
C PRO A 85 -19.27 4.54 24.74
N SER A 86 -20.28 3.74 24.38
CA SER A 86 -21.69 4.13 24.47
C SER A 86 -22.51 3.20 25.42
N PRO A 87 -23.27 3.76 26.37
CA PRO A 87 -24.08 2.99 27.33
C PRO A 87 -25.14 2.10 26.68
N MET A 88 -25.65 2.50 25.51
CA MET A 88 -26.70 1.77 24.79
C MET A 88 -26.18 0.46 24.20
N LEU A 89 -24.93 0.44 23.71
CA LEU A 89 -24.30 -0.77 23.18
C LEU A 89 -23.90 -1.73 24.30
N GLN A 90 -23.47 -1.21 25.47
CA GLN A 90 -23.21 -2.05 26.65
C GLN A 90 -24.47 -2.79 27.10
N ASN A 91 -25.63 -2.14 27.13
CA ASN A 91 -26.88 -2.80 27.50
C ASN A 91 -27.31 -3.90 26.51
N MET A 92 -27.11 -3.69 25.21
CA MET A 92 -27.38 -4.74 24.21
C MET A 92 -26.43 -5.94 24.36
N VAL A 93 -25.15 -5.69 24.66
CA VAL A 93 -24.17 -6.76 24.91
C VAL A 93 -24.49 -7.54 26.18
N ASN A 94 -24.89 -6.86 27.26
CA ASN A 94 -25.28 -7.50 28.51
C ASN A 94 -26.55 -8.35 28.38
N LEU A 95 -27.50 -7.94 27.53
CA LEU A 95 -28.70 -8.72 27.24
C LEU A 95 -28.40 -9.96 26.38
N ALA A 96 -27.44 -9.88 25.47
CA ALA A 96 -27.04 -10.99 24.59
C ALA A 96 -26.05 -11.97 25.25
N ASN A 97 -25.33 -11.54 26.29
CA ASN A 97 -24.28 -12.32 26.96
C ASN A 97 -24.71 -12.78 28.37
N GLN A 98 -25.83 -13.51 28.47
CA GLN A 98 -26.36 -14.01 29.76
C GLN A 98 -25.44 -15.05 30.44
N ASP A 99 -24.58 -15.74 29.67
CA ASP A 99 -23.68 -16.82 30.17
C ASP A 99 -22.21 -16.40 30.29
N ASN A 100 -21.88 -15.11 30.12
CA ASN A 100 -20.54 -14.55 30.30
C ASN A 100 -19.42 -15.23 29.45
N ASN A 101 -19.80 -15.90 28.36
CA ASN A 101 -18.91 -16.72 27.52
C ASN A 101 -18.98 -16.35 26.04
N GLY A 102 -19.59 -15.21 25.70
CA GLY A 102 -19.60 -14.70 24.34
C GLY A 102 -18.18 -14.45 23.83
N ARG A 103 -17.86 -14.96 22.65
CA ARG A 103 -16.65 -14.62 21.90
C ARG A 103 -17.06 -13.83 20.67
N PHE A 104 -16.32 -12.77 20.36
CA PHE A 104 -16.47 -12.08 19.09
C PHE A 104 -15.38 -12.59 18.13
N ASP A 105 -15.80 -13.03 16.94
CA ASP A 105 -14.93 -13.33 15.79
C ASP A 105 -15.25 -12.29 14.71
N VAL A 106 -14.41 -11.25 14.63
CA VAL A 106 -14.57 -10.20 13.61
C VAL A 106 -13.55 -10.46 12.53
N LYS A 107 -14.04 -10.94 11.38
CA LYS A 107 -13.27 -11.12 10.15
C LYS A 107 -13.55 -9.94 9.24
N GLN A 108 -12.62 -8.99 9.23
CA GLN A 108 -12.69 -7.87 8.31
C GLN A 108 -11.76 -8.14 7.12
N HIS A 109 -12.34 -8.15 5.93
CA HIS A 109 -11.62 -8.28 4.66
C HIS A 109 -11.64 -6.93 3.95
N LEU A 110 -10.51 -6.51 3.37
CA LEU A 110 -10.53 -5.37 2.45
C LEU A 110 -11.42 -5.74 1.24
N GLN A 111 -12.49 -4.98 1.02
CA GLN A 111 -13.42 -5.16 -0.10
C GLN A 111 -12.77 -4.97 -1.48
N SER A 112 -11.56 -4.38 -1.52
CA SER A 112 -11.00 -3.75 -2.72
C SER A 112 -9.52 -4.10 -2.89
N PRO A 113 -9.19 -5.30 -3.39
CA PRO A 113 -7.82 -5.76 -3.37
C PRO A 113 -6.96 -5.16 -4.48
N TRP A 114 -7.54 -4.67 -5.59
CA TRP A 114 -6.78 -4.14 -6.73
C TRP A 114 -6.81 -2.61 -6.80
N ASN A 115 -5.64 -2.00 -6.90
CA ASN A 115 -5.45 -0.58 -7.19
C ASN A 115 -4.60 -0.43 -8.46
N VAL A 116 -4.97 0.48 -9.37
CA VAL A 116 -4.16 0.80 -10.55
C VAL A 116 -3.21 1.93 -10.19
N LEU A 117 -1.96 1.85 -10.64
CA LEU A 117 -0.92 2.82 -10.35
C LEU A 117 -0.39 3.42 -11.66
N VAL A 118 -0.20 4.74 -11.69
CA VAL A 118 0.54 5.44 -12.73
C VAL A 118 1.51 6.40 -12.06
N GLY A 119 2.74 6.48 -12.56
CA GLY A 119 3.70 7.41 -11.99
C GLY A 119 4.73 7.90 -13.00
N ALA A 120 5.41 8.95 -12.58
CA ALA A 120 6.43 9.64 -13.33
C ALA A 120 7.60 9.99 -12.42
N GLN A 121 8.80 9.83 -12.93
CA GLN A 121 10.02 10.28 -12.28
C GLN A 121 10.82 11.09 -13.28
N TYR A 122 11.23 12.29 -12.86
CA TYR A 122 12.00 13.20 -13.68
C TYR A 122 13.30 13.59 -12.99
N GLU A 123 14.41 13.40 -13.70
CA GLU A 123 15.75 13.84 -13.30
C GLU A 123 15.90 15.32 -13.68
N LEU A 124 15.65 16.22 -12.72
CA LEU A 124 15.71 17.68 -12.89
C LEU A 124 17.15 18.17 -13.05
N THR A 125 18.07 17.60 -12.27
CA THR A 125 19.51 17.85 -12.33
C THR A 125 20.26 16.57 -12.02
N GLN A 126 21.59 16.54 -12.25
CA GLN A 126 22.44 15.39 -11.92
C GLN A 126 22.36 14.97 -10.43
N ASN A 127 21.86 15.86 -9.57
CA ASN A 127 21.80 15.67 -8.13
C ASN A 127 20.36 15.65 -7.59
N PHE A 128 19.34 15.93 -8.40
CA PHE A 128 17.96 16.06 -7.93
C PHE A 128 16.95 15.38 -8.85
N ASN A 129 16.17 14.48 -8.25
CA ASN A 129 15.09 13.76 -8.91
C ASN A 129 13.76 14.08 -8.23
N ILE A 130 12.69 14.13 -9.00
CA ILE A 130 11.32 14.19 -8.49
C ILE A 130 10.55 12.97 -8.96
N ASN A 131 9.74 12.39 -8.07
CA ASN A 131 8.90 11.23 -8.31
C ASN A 131 7.47 11.56 -7.90
N THR A 132 6.50 11.24 -8.74
CA THR A 132 5.08 11.30 -8.45
C THR A 132 4.41 9.98 -8.84
N GLU A 133 3.53 9.47 -7.97
CA GLU A 133 2.71 8.28 -8.23
C GLU A 133 1.26 8.56 -7.84
N PHE A 134 0.34 8.16 -8.71
CA PHE A 134 -1.10 8.25 -8.53
C PHE A 134 -1.68 6.84 -8.58
N GLY A 135 -2.41 6.47 -7.54
CA GLY A 135 -3.21 5.26 -7.48
C GLY A 135 -4.69 5.59 -7.65
N PHE A 136 -5.39 4.84 -8.49
CA PHE A 136 -6.81 5.00 -8.75
C PHE A 136 -7.47 3.65 -9.04
N ALA A 137 -8.78 3.56 -8.77
CA ALA A 137 -9.75 2.51 -9.08
C ALA A 137 -10.79 2.55 -7.95
N GLU A 138 -10.75 1.60 -7.02
CA GLU A 138 -11.58 1.62 -5.82
C GLU A 138 -10.97 2.46 -4.69
N ARG A 139 -9.66 2.73 -4.75
CA ARG A 139 -8.96 3.65 -3.85
C ARG A 139 -8.23 4.72 -4.65
N ASN A 140 -8.33 5.96 -4.20
CA ASN A 140 -7.52 7.06 -4.71
C ASN A 140 -6.34 7.30 -3.75
N SER A 141 -5.12 7.28 -4.28
CA SER A 141 -3.91 7.59 -3.51
C SER A 141 -2.98 8.46 -4.33
N PHE A 142 -2.23 9.33 -3.66
CA PHE A 142 -1.23 10.18 -4.30
C PHE A 142 0.05 10.16 -3.48
N PHE A 143 1.18 10.10 -4.16
CA PHE A 143 2.51 10.10 -3.60
C PHE A 143 3.41 11.06 -4.38
N ILE A 144 4.23 11.81 -3.66
CA ILE A 144 5.25 12.69 -4.23
C ILE A 144 6.51 12.61 -3.38
N ALA A 145 7.66 12.48 -4.03
CA ALA A 145 8.96 12.43 -3.39
C ALA A 145 9.99 13.24 -4.19
N GLY A 146 10.86 13.94 -3.47
CA GLY A 146 12.06 14.56 -4.02
C GLY A 146 13.30 13.90 -3.44
N GLU A 147 14.24 13.50 -4.30
CA GLU A 147 15.49 12.87 -3.90
C GLU A 147 16.66 13.78 -4.27
N TYR A 148 17.54 14.05 -3.30
CA TYR A 148 18.76 14.81 -3.52
C TYR A 148 19.99 13.95 -3.20
N ARG A 149 20.95 13.90 -4.13
CA ARG A 149 22.22 13.17 -3.97
C ARG A 149 23.39 14.15 -3.95
N PHE A 150 24.15 14.11 -2.86
CA PHE A 150 25.37 14.90 -2.65
C PHE A 150 26.61 14.21 -3.21
#